data_AF-A0A9Q5C0S6-F1
#
_entry.id   AF-A0A9Q5C0S6-F1
#
_cell.length_a   1.000
_cell.length_b   1.000
_cell.length_c   1.000
_cell.angle_alpha   90.00
_cell.angle_beta   90.00
_cell.angle_gamma   90.00
#
_symmetry.space_group_name_H-M   'P 1'
#
loop_
_entity.id
_entity.type
_entity.pdbx_description
1 polymer ?
#
loop_
_entity_poly.entity_id
_entity_poly.type
_entity_poly.pdbx_seq_one_letter_code
_entity_poly.pdbx_strand_id
1 'polypeptide(L)'
;MVWWHDFIRIIFITNTLLAFYIVFHRRRSVSTTWAWLIILLIFPVVGITLYAFFGRGISQENIFSINKQHHIGLRNVQKSIAKAPKKVSPSDTSKLGEIAIYFFNQNNESPLTKNNNVELYTEGETFFHDLLKDMVRAKETINVEFYTFYSDNIGNRVLQLLIKKAKQGVKVRVIYDAWGSMGATKAWFDQLRKAGGEVLPFITSRNMITRYRINYHLHRKIVVIDGRISWTGGFNIGDQYLGRKKKFGHWRDSQVCIVGSASLLLQERFVMDWNASIKCPEQLIRFNSALFPNLDEKKIHRGDVATQIVSDGPDRYIPYMRNGMMRLMQLARKRLWIQTPYLIPDDAVFATWQTIAMSGVDVRIMIPCKPDHPFIYRATQWYANELTRCGVKIYIYEDGFLHAKTTIIDDSFSTVGSMNQDYRSYDLNFEDNAIFYDKKFTKKMTEVFEADMKKSHLLTREEIKKQGRILRTLQSFSRMLSPIL
;
A
#
# COMPACT_ATOMS: atom_id res chain seq x y z
N MET A 1 31.80 40.63 21.34
CA MET A 1 31.05 40.68 20.06
C MET A 1 31.71 39.86 18.94
N VAL A 2 33.02 39.97 18.70
CA VAL A 2 33.74 39.24 17.61
C VAL A 2 33.54 37.70 17.68
N TRP A 3 33.69 37.11 18.87
CA TRP A 3 33.53 35.67 19.11
C TRP A 3 32.16 35.09 18.71
N TRP A 4 31.09 35.90 18.79
CA TRP A 4 29.74 35.45 18.42
C TRP A 4 29.57 35.36 16.90
N HIS A 5 30.16 36.30 16.16
CA HIS A 5 30.14 36.27 14.70
C HIS A 5 30.98 35.12 14.15
N ASP A 6 32.15 34.85 14.74
CA ASP A 6 32.99 33.73 14.33
C ASP A 6 32.33 32.38 14.67
N PHE A 7 31.68 32.28 15.83
CA PHE A 7 30.90 31.09 16.19
C PHE A 7 29.75 30.83 15.20
N ILE A 8 28.99 31.86 14.83
CA ILE A 8 27.93 31.74 13.81
C ILE A 8 28.52 31.33 12.46
N ARG A 9 29.63 31.96 12.02
CA ARG A 9 30.30 31.61 10.76
C ARG A 9 30.73 30.15 10.74
N ILE A 10 31.31 29.64 11.82
CA ILE A 10 31.71 28.24 11.96
C ILE A 10 30.47 27.34 11.81
N ILE A 11 29.37 27.65 12.50
CA ILE A 11 28.12 26.86 12.37
C ILE A 11 27.65 26.80 10.91
N PHE A 12 27.63 27.94 10.20
CA PHE A 12 27.18 27.98 8.81
C PHE A 12 28.12 27.21 7.87
N ILE A 13 29.43 27.33 8.03
CA ILE A 13 30.42 26.58 7.22
C ILE A 13 30.27 25.08 7.49
N THR A 14 30.24 24.67 8.76
CA THR A 14 30.08 23.26 9.14
C THR A 14 28.74 22.70 8.65
N ASN A 15 27.64 23.43 8.81
CA ASN A 15 26.31 23.03 8.32
C ASN A 15 26.31 22.87 6.79
N THR A 16 26.96 23.78 6.06
CA THR A 16 27.06 23.72 4.60
C THR A 16 27.84 22.48 4.17
N LEU A 17 29.03 22.26 4.73
CA LEU A 17 29.85 21.08 4.42
C LEU A 17 29.11 19.78 4.74
N LEU A 18 28.43 19.71 5.89
CA LEU A 18 27.57 18.58 6.26
C LEU A 18 26.42 18.40 5.28
N ALA A 19 25.75 19.48 4.85
CA ALA A 19 24.64 19.40 3.90
C ALA A 19 25.08 18.78 2.58
N PHE A 20 26.21 19.23 2.02
CA PHE A 20 26.79 18.65 0.81
C PHE A 20 27.19 17.18 1.03
N TYR A 21 27.91 16.87 2.11
CA TYR A 21 28.27 15.48 2.40
C TYR A 21 27.03 14.58 2.50
N ILE A 22 26.03 14.99 3.27
CA ILE A 22 24.81 14.21 3.53
C ILE A 22 24.01 13.96 2.25
N VAL A 23 23.82 15.01 1.44
CA VAL A 23 22.97 14.98 0.25
C VAL A 23 23.63 14.18 -0.88
N PHE A 24 24.94 14.35 -1.09
CA PHE A 24 25.66 13.67 -2.17
C PHE A 24 26.12 12.25 -1.82
N HIS A 25 26.20 11.90 -0.52
CA HIS A 25 26.57 10.55 -0.11
C HIS A 25 25.44 9.51 -0.34
N ARG A 26 24.18 9.95 -0.50
CA ARG A 26 23.05 9.04 -0.76
C ARG A 26 22.50 9.23 -2.17
N ARG A 27 22.24 8.10 -2.85
CA ARG A 27 21.47 8.09 -4.09
C ARG A 27 20.01 8.41 -3.78
N ARG A 28 19.50 9.49 -4.35
CA ARG A 28 18.08 9.88 -4.38
C ARG A 28 17.76 10.46 -5.74
N SER A 29 16.47 10.63 -6.03
CA SER A 29 16.05 11.46 -7.15
C SER A 29 16.68 12.85 -7.04
N VAL A 30 17.00 13.45 -8.17
CA VAL A 30 17.62 14.78 -8.23
C VAL A 30 16.72 15.82 -7.53
N SER A 31 15.41 15.68 -7.65
CA SER A 31 14.43 16.54 -6.99
C SER A 31 14.47 16.43 -5.46
N THR A 32 14.50 15.22 -4.90
CA THR A 32 14.63 15.03 -3.44
C THR A 32 15.98 15.52 -2.92
N THR A 33 17.06 15.35 -3.68
CA THR A 33 18.40 15.87 -3.37
C THR A 33 18.37 17.40 -3.25
N TRP A 34 17.81 18.10 -4.24
CA TRP A 34 17.65 19.56 -4.19
C TRP A 34 16.75 20.02 -3.04
N ALA A 35 15.62 19.36 -2.81
CA ALA A 35 14.72 19.70 -1.72
C ALA A 35 15.42 19.67 -0.36
N TRP A 36 16.21 18.62 -0.09
CA TRP A 36 16.99 18.53 1.14
C TRP A 36 18.14 19.54 1.21
N LEU A 37 18.84 19.77 0.10
CA LEU A 37 19.91 20.76 0.04
C LEU A 37 19.38 22.16 0.39
N ILE A 38 18.24 22.55 -0.18
CA ILE A 38 17.59 23.84 0.10
C ILE A 38 17.20 23.94 1.58
N ILE A 39 16.55 22.92 2.15
CA ILE A 39 16.15 22.92 3.57
C ILE A 39 17.37 23.04 4.49
N LEU A 40 18.43 22.30 4.19
CA LEU A 40 19.66 22.28 4.99
C LEU A 40 20.42 23.61 4.92
N LEU A 41 20.39 24.31 3.77
CA LEU A 41 21.07 25.59 3.58
C LEU A 41 20.27 26.77 4.16
N ILE A 42 18.95 26.80 3.97
CA ILE A 42 18.09 27.90 4.44
C ILE A 42 17.89 27.86 5.95
N PHE A 43 17.80 26.67 6.53
CA PHE A 43 17.56 26.48 7.96
C PHE A 43 18.71 25.72 8.61
N PRO A 44 19.85 26.37 8.92
CA PRO A 44 20.93 25.74 9.66
C PRO A 44 20.44 25.17 10.99
N VAL A 45 21.00 24.04 11.41
CA VAL A 45 20.58 23.28 12.62
C VAL A 45 19.19 22.65 12.49
N VAL A 46 18.13 23.44 12.27
CA VAL A 46 16.75 22.92 12.11
C VAL A 46 16.64 21.97 10.93
N GLY A 47 17.24 22.33 9.79
CA GLY A 47 17.29 21.48 8.60
C GLY A 47 18.02 20.17 8.85
N ILE A 48 19.08 20.16 9.66
CA ILE A 48 19.79 18.94 10.06
C ILE A 48 18.89 18.07 10.94
N THR A 49 18.16 18.67 11.88
CA THR A 49 17.18 17.94 12.70
C THR A 49 16.07 17.35 11.84
N LEU A 50 15.49 18.13 10.92
CA LEU A 50 14.47 17.63 9.97
C LEU A 50 15.03 16.52 9.10
N TYR A 51 16.25 16.67 8.56
CA TYR A 51 16.91 15.63 7.80
C TYR A 51 17.15 14.38 8.63
N ALA A 52 17.53 14.54 9.90
CA ALA A 52 17.72 13.41 10.79
C ALA A 52 16.43 12.59 10.87
N PHE A 53 15.27 13.20 11.10
CA PHE A 53 13.99 12.49 11.26
C PHE A 53 13.35 11.98 9.97
N PHE A 54 13.40 12.76 8.89
CA PHE A 54 12.65 12.51 7.65
C PHE A 54 13.58 12.21 6.47
N GLY A 55 14.78 12.79 6.46
CA GLY A 55 15.74 12.56 5.38
C GLY A 55 16.39 11.18 5.46
N ARG A 56 16.64 10.62 6.64
CA ARG A 56 17.43 9.38 6.76
C ARG A 56 16.71 8.17 6.17
N GLY A 57 17.45 7.39 5.36
CA GLY A 57 16.96 6.11 4.84
C GLY A 57 16.85 5.01 5.89
N ILE A 58 16.29 3.85 5.52
CA ILE A 58 16.18 2.68 6.40
C ILE A 58 17.57 2.31 6.97
N SER A 59 17.62 1.83 8.22
CA SER A 59 18.86 1.33 8.81
C SER A 59 19.34 0.08 8.08
N GLN A 60 20.67 -0.06 7.93
CA GLN A 60 21.26 -1.26 7.36
C GLN A 60 20.88 -2.52 8.17
N GLU A 61 20.71 -2.42 9.48
CA GLU A 61 20.17 -3.50 10.33
C GLU A 61 18.76 -3.95 9.92
N ASN A 62 17.88 -3.00 9.63
CA ASN A 62 16.51 -3.32 9.24
C ASN A 62 16.49 -3.90 7.82
N ILE A 63 17.24 -3.31 6.89
CA ILE A 63 17.41 -3.86 5.52
C ILE A 63 17.97 -5.29 5.60
N PHE A 64 19.01 -5.51 6.40
CA PHE A 64 19.58 -6.83 6.59
C PHE A 64 18.57 -7.82 7.18
N SER A 65 17.80 -7.39 8.18
CA SER A 65 16.77 -8.23 8.81
C SER A 65 15.64 -8.57 7.86
N ILE A 66 15.28 -7.67 6.93
CA ILE A 66 14.28 -7.91 5.88
C ILE A 66 14.86 -8.85 4.81
N ASN A 67 16.06 -8.56 4.31
CA ASN A 67 16.70 -9.30 3.20
C ASN A 67 17.17 -10.70 3.60
N LYS A 68 17.43 -10.96 4.89
CA LYS A 68 17.82 -12.29 5.39
C LYS A 68 16.63 -13.24 5.50
N GLN A 69 15.39 -12.75 5.38
CA GLN A 69 14.23 -13.64 5.50
C GLN A 69 14.14 -14.58 4.31
N HIS A 70 14.35 -15.86 4.59
CA HIS A 70 14.15 -16.91 3.61
C HIS A 70 12.67 -17.16 3.41
N HIS A 71 12.29 -17.40 2.16
CA HIS A 71 10.97 -17.91 1.83
C HIS A 71 10.78 -19.31 2.43
N ILE A 72 9.90 -19.44 3.43
CA ILE A 72 9.66 -20.71 4.12
C ILE A 72 8.49 -21.48 3.52
N GLY A 73 7.49 -20.79 2.98
CA GLY A 73 6.28 -21.35 2.42
C GLY A 73 6.24 -21.34 0.89
N LEU A 74 6.99 -20.44 0.24
CA LEU A 74 6.93 -20.24 -1.22
C LEU A 74 7.20 -21.51 -2.02
N ARG A 75 8.14 -22.36 -1.60
CA ARG A 75 8.41 -23.65 -2.26
C ARG A 75 7.18 -24.56 -2.23
N ASN A 76 6.40 -24.53 -1.15
CA ASN A 76 5.18 -25.30 -1.05
C ASN A 76 4.07 -24.65 -1.87
N VAL A 77 3.96 -23.32 -1.89
CA VAL A 77 3.04 -22.64 -2.81
C VAL A 77 3.35 -23.00 -4.26
N GLN A 78 4.61 -22.97 -4.69
CA GLN A 78 5.03 -23.36 -6.04
C GLN A 78 4.76 -24.84 -6.35
N LYS A 79 4.86 -25.74 -5.37
CA LYS A 79 4.44 -27.14 -5.52
C LYS A 79 2.91 -27.30 -5.58
N SER A 80 2.18 -26.45 -4.86
CA SER A 80 0.72 -26.44 -4.80
C SER A 80 0.08 -25.76 -6.01
N ILE A 81 0.77 -24.82 -6.65
CA ILE A 81 0.39 -24.30 -7.96
C ILE A 81 0.49 -25.46 -8.94
N ALA A 82 -0.67 -25.95 -9.38
CA ALA A 82 -0.76 -27.08 -10.28
C ALA A 82 0.14 -26.87 -11.52
N LYS A 83 0.90 -27.91 -11.91
CA LYS A 83 1.66 -27.93 -13.18
C LYS A 83 0.77 -27.66 -14.40
N ALA A 84 -0.54 -27.86 -14.28
CA ALA A 84 -1.53 -27.54 -15.29
C ALA A 84 -2.76 -26.87 -14.65
N PRO A 85 -3.19 -25.70 -15.13
CA PRO A 85 -4.45 -25.07 -14.74
C PRO A 85 -5.65 -25.97 -15.01
N LYS A 86 -6.62 -26.08 -14.08
CA LYS A 86 -7.91 -26.75 -14.37
C LYS A 86 -8.82 -25.89 -15.27
N LYS A 87 -8.64 -24.58 -15.25
CA LYS A 87 -9.28 -23.62 -16.15
C LYS A 87 -8.27 -22.55 -16.57
N VAL A 88 -8.46 -22.05 -17.77
CA VAL A 88 -7.61 -21.05 -18.39
C VAL A 88 -8.47 -19.81 -18.57
N SER A 89 -8.05 -18.68 -17.99
CA SER A 89 -8.62 -17.38 -18.32
C SER A 89 -7.95 -16.88 -19.59
N PRO A 90 -8.69 -16.42 -20.61
CA PRO A 90 -8.08 -15.82 -21.78
C PRO A 90 -7.16 -14.64 -21.45
N SER A 91 -7.35 -13.99 -20.29
CA SER A 91 -6.48 -12.91 -19.83
C SER A 91 -5.10 -13.42 -19.42
N ASP A 92 -5.01 -14.53 -18.69
CA ASP A 92 -3.76 -15.02 -18.11
C ASP A 92 -2.87 -15.77 -19.13
N THR A 93 -3.47 -16.37 -20.16
CA THR A 93 -2.73 -17.00 -21.27
C THR A 93 -2.65 -16.14 -22.53
N SER A 94 -3.07 -14.88 -22.47
CA SER A 94 -2.83 -13.95 -23.57
C SER A 94 -1.36 -13.55 -23.62
N LYS A 95 -0.85 -13.15 -24.79
CA LYS A 95 0.51 -12.58 -24.93
C LYS A 95 0.76 -11.41 -23.95
N LEU A 96 -0.26 -10.59 -23.70
CA LEU A 96 -0.16 -9.48 -22.73
C LEU A 96 -0.12 -10.01 -21.30
N GLY A 97 -0.91 -11.03 -20.98
CA GLY A 97 -0.89 -11.72 -19.69
C GLY A 97 0.47 -12.32 -19.40
N GLU A 98 1.04 -13.09 -20.34
CA GLU A 98 2.37 -13.70 -20.22
C GLU A 98 3.45 -12.65 -19.90
N ILE A 99 3.41 -11.50 -20.58
CA ILE A 99 4.34 -10.39 -20.33
C ILE A 99 4.23 -9.86 -18.88
N ALA A 100 3.00 -9.63 -18.41
CA ALA A 100 2.76 -9.13 -17.05
C ALA A 100 3.17 -10.17 -16.00
N ILE A 101 2.73 -11.42 -16.17
CA ILE A 101 3.05 -12.54 -15.29
C ILE A 101 4.55 -12.72 -15.17
N TYR A 102 5.25 -12.71 -16.31
CA TYR A 102 6.70 -12.83 -16.36
C TYR A 102 7.37 -11.71 -15.57
N PHE A 103 6.99 -10.45 -15.80
CA PHE A 103 7.57 -9.30 -15.08
C PHE A 103 7.46 -9.46 -13.56
N PHE A 104 6.25 -9.80 -13.08
CA PHE A 104 5.97 -9.95 -11.65
C PHE A 104 6.56 -11.22 -11.03
N ASN A 105 7.02 -12.18 -11.84
CA ASN A 105 7.58 -13.43 -11.35
C ASN A 105 9.08 -13.64 -11.67
N GLN A 106 9.81 -12.61 -12.11
CA GLN A 106 11.24 -12.72 -12.46
C GLN A 106 12.10 -13.35 -11.34
N ASN A 107 11.81 -13.02 -10.08
CA ASN A 107 12.54 -13.54 -8.92
C ASN A 107 11.87 -14.79 -8.30
N ASN A 108 10.85 -15.35 -8.94
CA ASN A 108 10.00 -16.43 -8.44
C ASN A 108 9.21 -16.11 -7.16
N GLU A 109 9.15 -14.83 -6.75
CA GLU A 109 8.52 -14.37 -5.50
C GLU A 109 7.00 -14.16 -5.61
N SER A 110 6.49 -13.85 -6.80
CA SER A 110 5.05 -13.62 -7.05
C SER A 110 4.53 -14.57 -8.13
N PRO A 111 4.53 -15.89 -7.91
CA PRO A 111 4.09 -16.83 -8.92
C PRO A 111 2.59 -16.68 -9.21
N LEU A 112 2.17 -16.94 -10.45
CA LEU A 112 0.76 -16.93 -10.80
C LEU A 112 0.06 -18.10 -10.11
N THR A 113 -0.89 -17.78 -9.24
CA THR A 113 -1.75 -18.76 -8.60
C THR A 113 -3.05 -18.91 -9.38
N LYS A 114 -3.61 -20.12 -9.36
CA LYS A 114 -4.91 -20.45 -9.95
C LYS A 114 -5.79 -21.11 -8.89
N ASN A 115 -7.07 -21.30 -9.23
CA ASN A 115 -8.10 -21.76 -8.32
C ASN A 115 -8.28 -20.82 -7.12
N ASN A 116 -8.54 -19.55 -7.39
CA ASN A 116 -8.89 -18.59 -6.35
C ASN A 116 -10.35 -18.16 -6.51
N ASN A 117 -11.10 -18.24 -5.40
CA ASN A 117 -12.33 -17.48 -5.24
C ASN A 117 -11.97 -16.09 -4.73
N VAL A 118 -12.45 -15.06 -5.42
CA VAL A 118 -12.16 -13.66 -5.06
C VAL A 118 -13.46 -12.89 -4.94
N GLU A 119 -13.70 -12.33 -3.77
CA GLU A 119 -14.84 -11.48 -3.47
C GLU A 119 -14.37 -10.05 -3.21
N LEU A 120 -14.98 -9.09 -3.90
CA LEU A 120 -14.72 -7.66 -3.77
C LEU A 120 -15.73 -7.02 -2.83
N TYR A 121 -15.23 -6.21 -1.90
CA TYR A 121 -15.97 -5.40 -0.95
C TYR A 121 -15.65 -3.93 -1.18
N THR A 122 -16.70 -3.12 -1.27
CA THR A 122 -16.61 -1.67 -1.49
C THR A 122 -17.03 -0.84 -0.29
N GLU A 123 -17.68 -1.48 0.68
CA GLU A 123 -18.33 -0.88 1.85
C GLU A 123 -17.75 -1.45 3.15
N GLY A 124 -17.36 -0.56 4.07
CA GLY A 124 -16.74 -0.95 5.32
C GLY A 124 -17.61 -1.89 6.16
N GLU A 125 -18.91 -1.61 6.31
CA GLU A 125 -19.80 -2.44 7.13
C GLU A 125 -19.87 -3.89 6.63
N THR A 126 -19.96 -4.10 5.30
CA THR A 126 -19.95 -5.45 4.71
C THR A 126 -18.61 -6.14 4.88
N PHE A 127 -17.50 -5.42 4.65
CA PHE A 127 -16.15 -5.92 4.84
C PHE A 127 -15.91 -6.40 6.28
N PHE A 128 -16.17 -5.54 7.27
CA PHE A 128 -15.94 -5.89 8.66
C PHE A 128 -16.89 -6.99 9.15
N HIS A 129 -18.12 -7.04 8.66
CA HIS A 129 -19.05 -8.12 8.99
C HIS A 129 -18.49 -9.49 8.59
N ASP A 130 -18.11 -9.66 7.32
CA ASP A 130 -17.63 -10.95 6.81
C ASP A 130 -16.21 -11.28 7.28
N LEU A 131 -15.32 -10.28 7.44
CA LEU A 131 -14.02 -10.48 8.08
C LEU A 131 -14.17 -11.06 9.50
N LEU A 132 -15.02 -10.45 10.33
CA LEU A 132 -15.24 -10.92 11.71
C LEU A 132 -15.87 -12.32 11.72
N LYS A 133 -16.78 -12.61 10.78
CA LYS A 133 -17.41 -13.93 10.64
C LYS A 133 -16.39 -15.02 10.29
N ASP A 134 -15.45 -14.74 9.39
CA ASP A 134 -14.38 -15.67 9.07
C ASP A 134 -13.41 -15.85 10.24
N MET A 135 -13.06 -14.75 10.94
CA MET A 135 -12.24 -14.82 12.14
C MET A 135 -12.91 -15.64 13.26
N VAL A 136 -14.24 -15.60 13.39
CA VAL A 136 -15.01 -16.46 14.31
C VAL A 136 -14.90 -17.94 13.95
N ARG A 137 -14.71 -18.29 12.67
CA ARG A 137 -14.62 -19.68 12.19
C ARG A 137 -13.20 -20.25 12.25
N ALA A 138 -12.19 -19.41 12.47
CA ALA A 138 -10.79 -19.80 12.57
C ALA A 138 -10.58 -20.93 13.60
N LYS A 139 -9.77 -21.92 13.21
CA LYS A 139 -9.49 -23.12 14.02
C LYS A 139 -8.02 -23.27 14.43
N GLU A 140 -7.09 -22.79 13.62
CA GLU A 140 -5.66 -23.06 13.77
C GLU A 140 -4.88 -21.76 13.94
N THR A 141 -5.03 -20.81 13.02
CA THR A 141 -4.22 -19.58 13.00
C THR A 141 -5.03 -18.34 12.57
N ILE A 142 -4.69 -17.20 13.17
CA ILE A 142 -5.11 -15.87 12.69
C ILE A 142 -3.88 -14.97 12.70
N ASN A 143 -3.49 -14.49 11.52
CA ASN A 143 -2.36 -13.60 11.31
C ASN A 143 -2.88 -12.26 10.77
N VAL A 144 -2.57 -11.16 11.45
CA VAL A 144 -3.10 -9.82 11.17
C VAL A 144 -1.96 -8.83 11.02
N GLU A 145 -1.96 -8.07 9.94
CA GLU A 145 -0.96 -7.03 9.66
C GLU A 145 -1.66 -5.79 9.11
N PHE A 146 -1.53 -4.66 9.80
CA PHE A 146 -2.14 -3.40 9.37
C PHE A 146 -1.25 -2.20 9.62
N TYR A 147 -1.28 -1.25 8.68
CA TYR A 147 -0.79 0.11 8.93
C TYR A 147 -1.50 0.76 10.12
N THR A 148 -2.81 0.87 10.03
CA THR A 148 -3.61 1.52 11.06
C THR A 148 -4.51 0.52 11.78
N PHE A 149 -4.35 0.48 13.09
CA PHE A 149 -5.25 -0.19 14.02
C PHE A 149 -5.65 0.81 15.11
N TYR A 150 -6.88 1.32 15.08
CA TYR A 150 -7.36 2.25 16.10
C TYR A 150 -8.02 1.55 17.27
N SER A 151 -7.89 2.10 18.48
CA SER A 151 -8.55 1.59 19.68
C SER A 151 -9.99 2.12 19.85
N ASP A 152 -10.75 2.18 18.76
CA ASP A 152 -12.14 2.63 18.71
C ASP A 152 -13.13 1.45 18.74
N ASN A 153 -14.41 1.65 18.40
CA ASN A 153 -15.41 0.60 18.60
C ASN A 153 -15.11 -0.64 17.75
N ILE A 154 -14.88 -0.47 16.44
CA ILE A 154 -14.53 -1.59 15.58
C ILE A 154 -13.19 -2.22 15.96
N GLY A 155 -12.19 -1.39 16.31
CA GLY A 155 -10.89 -1.91 16.74
C GLY A 155 -10.96 -2.75 18.00
N ASN A 156 -11.73 -2.30 19.01
CA ASN A 156 -11.98 -3.10 20.21
C ASN A 156 -12.75 -4.38 19.90
N ARG A 157 -13.74 -4.35 18.99
CA ARG A 157 -14.45 -5.58 18.56
C ARG A 157 -13.50 -6.60 17.94
N VAL A 158 -12.61 -6.16 17.04
CA VAL A 158 -11.58 -7.03 16.44
C VAL A 158 -10.66 -7.58 17.53
N LEU A 159 -10.15 -6.73 18.43
CA LEU A 159 -9.25 -7.15 19.49
C LEU A 159 -9.89 -8.15 20.48
N GLN A 160 -11.14 -7.93 20.87
CA GLN A 160 -11.87 -8.86 21.74
C GLN A 160 -12.10 -10.22 21.06
N LEU A 161 -12.37 -10.24 19.76
CA LEU A 161 -12.47 -11.48 19.01
C LEU A 161 -11.12 -12.22 18.95
N LEU A 162 -10.03 -11.51 18.68
CA LEU A 162 -8.67 -12.06 18.72
C LEU A 162 -8.33 -12.66 20.10
N ILE A 163 -8.67 -11.96 21.19
CA ILE A 163 -8.50 -12.46 22.56
C ILE A 163 -9.30 -13.74 22.77
N LYS A 164 -10.57 -13.77 22.37
CA LYS A 164 -11.42 -14.95 22.47
C LYS A 164 -10.82 -16.13 21.72
N LYS A 165 -10.28 -15.90 20.52
CA LYS A 165 -9.63 -16.94 19.71
C LYS A 165 -8.33 -17.44 20.29
N ALA A 166 -7.49 -16.55 20.82
CA ALA A 166 -6.28 -16.95 21.54
C ALA A 166 -6.61 -17.86 22.74
N LYS A 167 -7.63 -17.52 23.54
CA LYS A 167 -8.10 -18.37 24.65
C LYS A 167 -8.68 -19.72 24.20
N GLN A 168 -9.17 -19.82 22.98
CA GLN A 168 -9.64 -21.08 22.38
C GLN A 168 -8.48 -21.94 21.81
N GLY A 169 -7.23 -21.50 21.96
CA GLY A 169 -6.05 -22.22 21.46
C GLY A 169 -5.66 -21.89 20.02
N VAL A 170 -6.38 -20.97 19.34
CA VAL A 170 -6.00 -20.50 18.01
C VAL A 170 -4.74 -19.66 18.12
N LYS A 171 -3.75 -19.91 17.26
CA LYS A 171 -2.51 -19.13 17.26
C LYS A 171 -2.74 -17.76 16.62
N VAL A 172 -2.84 -16.73 17.46
CA VAL A 172 -3.11 -15.36 17.03
C VAL A 172 -1.82 -14.54 16.99
N ARG A 173 -1.55 -13.89 15.86
CA ARG A 173 -0.40 -13.00 15.65
C ARG A 173 -0.83 -11.66 15.04
N VAL A 174 -0.31 -10.57 15.59
CA VAL A 174 -0.61 -9.21 15.12
C VAL A 174 0.68 -8.43 14.89
N ILE A 175 0.82 -7.87 13.67
CA ILE A 175 1.80 -6.86 13.30
C ILE A 175 1.06 -5.54 13.09
N TYR A 176 1.61 -4.46 13.60
CA TYR A 176 1.02 -3.13 13.40
C TYR A 176 2.09 -2.05 13.24
N ASP A 177 1.75 -0.99 12.50
CA ASP A 177 2.58 0.23 12.50
C ASP A 177 2.29 1.05 13.75
N ALA A 178 3.32 1.23 14.59
CA ALA A 178 3.16 1.94 15.86
C ALA A 178 2.85 3.44 15.71
N TRP A 179 3.14 4.04 14.57
CA TRP A 179 2.89 5.45 14.30
C TRP A 179 1.50 5.67 13.70
N GLY A 180 1.11 4.82 12.74
CA GLY A 180 -0.20 4.86 12.08
C GLY A 180 -1.38 4.42 12.96
N SER A 181 -1.11 3.78 14.11
CA SER A 181 -2.12 3.13 14.96
C SER A 181 -2.43 3.91 16.25
N MET A 182 -3.16 5.02 16.11
CA MET A 182 -3.58 5.86 17.24
C MET A 182 -4.38 5.07 18.28
N GLY A 183 -3.97 5.16 19.56
CA GLY A 183 -4.63 4.50 20.68
C GLY A 183 -4.30 3.00 20.85
N ALA A 184 -3.85 2.31 19.80
CA ALA A 184 -3.39 0.92 19.87
C ALA A 184 -1.95 0.81 20.42
N THR A 185 -1.80 1.28 21.66
CA THR A 185 -0.52 1.26 22.38
C THR A 185 -0.11 -0.15 22.76
N LYS A 186 1.16 -0.31 23.19
CA LYS A 186 1.63 -1.57 23.77
C LYS A 186 0.69 -2.06 24.88
N ALA A 187 0.24 -1.17 25.76
CA ALA A 187 -0.65 -1.48 26.86
C ALA A 187 -2.02 -1.99 26.38
N TRP A 188 -2.58 -1.39 25.32
CA TRP A 188 -3.86 -1.83 24.76
C TRP A 188 -3.82 -3.28 24.25
N PHE A 189 -2.68 -3.71 23.69
CA PHE A 189 -2.48 -5.09 23.26
C PHE A 189 -2.11 -6.08 24.39
N ASP A 190 -1.85 -5.63 25.62
CA ASP A 190 -1.44 -6.53 26.71
C ASP A 190 -2.52 -7.56 27.06
N GLN A 191 -3.79 -7.21 26.90
CA GLN A 191 -4.89 -8.17 27.06
C GLN A 191 -4.82 -9.34 26.07
N LEU A 192 -4.37 -9.11 24.83
CA LEU A 192 -4.15 -10.17 23.85
C LEU A 192 -2.93 -11.01 24.21
N ARG A 193 -1.84 -10.37 24.66
CA ARG A 193 -0.63 -11.08 25.12
C ARG A 193 -0.93 -12.00 26.30
N LYS A 194 -1.67 -11.50 27.29
CA LYS A 194 -2.12 -12.28 28.46
C LYS A 194 -3.03 -13.46 28.07
N ALA A 195 -3.75 -13.35 26.96
CA ALA A 195 -4.58 -14.42 26.42
C ALA A 195 -3.82 -15.45 25.56
N GLY A 196 -2.49 -15.31 25.42
CA GLY A 196 -1.64 -16.20 24.62
C GLY A 196 -1.43 -15.76 23.16
N GLY A 197 -1.94 -14.60 22.77
CA GLY A 197 -1.68 -14.00 21.46
C GLY A 197 -0.31 -13.30 21.40
N GLU A 198 0.22 -13.13 20.20
CA GLU A 198 1.53 -12.50 19.97
C GLU A 198 1.35 -11.19 19.21
N VAL A 199 2.00 -10.12 19.66
CA VAL A 199 1.86 -8.79 19.05
C VAL A 199 3.20 -8.08 18.94
N LEU A 200 3.56 -7.68 17.73
CA LEU A 200 4.82 -6.99 17.41
C LEU A 200 4.55 -5.67 16.67
N PRO A 201 5.24 -4.57 17.01
CA PRO A 201 5.32 -3.43 16.11
C PRO A 201 6.18 -3.81 14.90
N PHE A 202 5.83 -3.30 13.72
CA PHE A 202 6.60 -3.52 12.50
C PHE A 202 8.04 -2.98 12.63
N ILE A 203 9.01 -3.66 12.01
CA ILE A 203 10.45 -3.42 12.18
C ILE A 203 10.87 -1.94 12.03
N THR A 204 10.31 -1.21 11.06
CA THR A 204 10.65 0.21 10.82
C THR A 204 9.95 1.17 11.76
N SER A 205 8.74 0.82 12.23
CA SER A 205 7.99 1.62 13.21
C SER A 205 8.55 1.50 14.64
N ARG A 206 9.42 0.50 14.89
CA ARG A 206 10.04 0.27 16.20
C ARG A 206 11.09 1.36 16.49
N ASN A 207 10.94 2.03 17.63
CA ASN A 207 11.90 3.02 18.13
C ASN A 207 12.15 4.16 17.12
N MET A 208 11.14 4.49 16.32
CA MET A 208 11.24 5.40 15.19
C MET A 208 11.68 6.82 15.57
N ILE A 209 11.22 7.30 16.74
CA ILE A 209 11.58 8.60 17.32
C ILE A 209 13.05 8.57 17.80
N THR A 210 13.44 7.58 18.59
CA THR A 210 14.81 7.49 19.13
C THR A 210 15.84 7.16 18.06
N ARG A 211 15.43 6.55 16.94
CA ARG A 211 16.26 6.26 15.78
C ARG A 211 16.16 7.29 14.66
N TYR A 212 15.38 8.36 14.85
CA TYR A 212 15.15 9.45 13.88
C TYR A 212 14.78 8.92 12.47
N ARG A 213 13.76 8.08 12.31
CA ARG A 213 13.44 7.48 10.99
C ARG A 213 11.93 7.36 10.74
N ILE A 214 11.25 8.50 10.71
CA ILE A 214 9.78 8.56 10.71
C ILE A 214 9.16 8.09 9.39
N ASN A 215 9.91 8.11 8.29
CA ASN A 215 9.31 8.04 6.96
C ASN A 215 8.94 6.65 6.42
N TYR A 216 9.35 5.56 7.08
CA TYR A 216 9.19 4.20 6.56
C TYR A 216 8.07 3.45 7.28
N HIS A 217 6.94 3.30 6.62
CA HIS A 217 5.74 2.74 7.22
C HIS A 217 5.32 1.42 6.59
N LEU A 218 4.84 0.54 7.45
CA LEU A 218 4.05 -0.61 7.00
C LEU A 218 2.75 -0.08 6.39
N HIS A 219 2.52 -0.27 5.10
CA HIS A 219 1.28 0.18 4.46
C HIS A 219 0.40 -0.99 3.98
N ARG A 220 0.79 -2.24 4.26
CA ARG A 220 0.00 -3.44 3.96
C ARG A 220 -1.18 -3.60 4.94
N LYS A 221 -2.22 -4.28 4.46
CA LYS A 221 -3.43 -4.62 5.24
C LYS A 221 -3.77 -6.07 4.96
N ILE A 222 -3.16 -6.99 5.69
CA ILE A 222 -3.26 -8.43 5.45
C ILE A 222 -3.94 -9.08 6.65
N VAL A 223 -4.95 -9.90 6.41
CA VAL A 223 -5.44 -10.88 7.38
C VAL A 223 -5.39 -12.24 6.74
N VAL A 224 -4.77 -13.22 7.39
CA VAL A 224 -4.80 -14.62 6.95
C VAL A 224 -5.35 -15.50 8.05
N ILE A 225 -6.34 -16.32 7.70
CA ILE A 225 -7.05 -17.23 8.59
C ILE A 225 -6.81 -18.66 8.13
N ASP A 226 -6.23 -19.46 9.03
CA ASP A 226 -5.92 -20.88 8.84
C ASP A 226 -5.10 -21.19 7.56
N GLY A 227 -4.35 -20.22 7.03
CA GLY A 227 -3.63 -20.33 5.75
C GLY A 227 -4.52 -20.54 4.52
N ARG A 228 -5.84 -20.34 4.63
CA ARG A 228 -6.83 -20.67 3.59
C ARG A 228 -7.60 -19.45 3.09
N ILE A 229 -8.03 -18.59 4.01
CA ILE A 229 -8.79 -17.37 3.71
C ILE A 229 -7.87 -16.19 3.98
N SER A 230 -7.80 -15.25 3.05
CA SER A 230 -7.00 -14.05 3.19
C SER A 230 -7.75 -12.81 2.76
N TRP A 231 -7.42 -11.69 3.39
CA TRP A 231 -8.00 -10.39 3.10
C TRP A 231 -6.88 -9.39 2.82
N THR A 232 -6.99 -8.63 1.74
CA THR A 232 -6.07 -7.54 1.39
C THR A 232 -6.79 -6.39 0.68
N GLY A 233 -6.22 -5.18 0.69
CA GLY A 233 -6.81 -4.00 0.06
C GLY A 233 -6.50 -2.69 0.79
N GLY A 234 -7.42 -1.72 0.70
CA GLY A 234 -7.20 -0.35 1.16
C GLY A 234 -7.73 -0.01 2.56
N PHE A 235 -8.68 -0.78 3.10
CA PHE A 235 -9.30 -0.50 4.40
C PHE A 235 -8.33 -0.75 5.55
N ASN A 236 -8.26 0.18 6.51
CA ASN A 236 -7.62 -0.08 7.82
C ASN A 236 -8.66 -0.42 8.88
N ILE A 237 -8.21 -0.74 10.11
CA ILE A 237 -9.10 -0.99 11.24
C ILE A 237 -9.39 0.33 11.98
N GLY A 238 -10.60 0.84 11.83
CA GLY A 238 -11.09 2.03 12.54
C GLY A 238 -12.51 2.45 12.15
N ASP A 239 -13.20 3.17 13.03
CA ASP A 239 -14.60 3.58 12.88
C ASP A 239 -14.83 4.56 11.72
N GLN A 240 -13.77 5.27 11.28
CA GLN A 240 -13.85 6.15 10.11
C GLN A 240 -14.18 5.40 8.82
N TYR A 241 -13.72 4.15 8.72
CA TYR A 241 -13.96 3.26 7.58
C TYR A 241 -15.40 2.75 7.52
N LEU A 242 -16.16 2.96 8.59
CA LEU A 242 -17.59 2.65 8.72
C LEU A 242 -18.47 3.89 8.52
N GLY A 243 -17.88 4.99 8.03
CA GLY A 243 -18.58 6.26 7.82
C GLY A 243 -18.95 7.01 9.10
N ARG A 244 -18.45 6.58 10.27
CA ARG A 244 -18.84 7.14 11.58
C ARG A 244 -18.20 8.48 11.90
N LYS A 245 -17.20 8.91 11.11
CA LYS A 245 -16.54 10.22 11.27
C LYS A 245 -17.17 11.25 10.34
N LYS A 246 -17.87 12.24 10.92
CA LYS A 246 -18.49 13.36 10.20
C LYS A 246 -17.55 14.08 9.23
N LYS A 247 -16.25 14.22 9.56
CA LYS A 247 -15.24 14.85 8.70
C LYS A 247 -15.19 14.22 7.31
N PHE A 248 -15.24 12.89 7.24
CA PHE A 248 -15.10 12.15 5.99
C PHE A 248 -16.45 11.78 5.39
N GLY A 249 -17.46 11.53 6.23
CA GLY A 249 -18.74 11.00 5.80
C GLY A 249 -18.57 9.56 5.34
N HIS A 250 -19.26 9.19 4.26
CA HIS A 250 -19.08 7.89 3.62
C HIS A 250 -17.61 7.65 3.24
N TRP A 251 -17.06 6.48 3.58
CA TRP A 251 -15.68 6.10 3.29
C TRP A 251 -15.67 5.01 2.23
N ARG A 252 -15.29 5.38 1.01
CA ARG A 252 -15.32 4.48 -0.15
C ARG A 252 -13.93 3.92 -0.41
N ASP A 253 -13.76 2.62 -0.18
CA ASP A 253 -12.47 1.92 -0.34
C ASP A 253 -12.69 0.47 -0.83
N SER A 254 -11.65 -0.22 -1.29
CA SER A 254 -11.77 -1.55 -1.89
C SER A 254 -10.95 -2.59 -1.13
N GLN A 255 -11.61 -3.65 -0.68
CA GLN A 255 -10.99 -4.85 -0.10
C GLN A 255 -11.34 -6.08 -0.93
N VAL A 256 -10.45 -7.06 -0.95
CA VAL A 256 -10.73 -8.39 -1.48
C VAL A 256 -10.61 -9.45 -0.39
N CYS A 257 -11.55 -10.40 -0.40
CA CYS A 257 -11.40 -11.69 0.26
C CYS A 257 -10.97 -12.71 -0.79
N ILE A 258 -9.90 -13.44 -0.50
CA ILE A 258 -9.32 -14.45 -1.37
C ILE A 258 -9.38 -15.79 -0.63
N VAL A 259 -9.94 -16.79 -1.29
CA VAL A 259 -9.96 -18.18 -0.81
C VAL A 259 -9.32 -19.05 -1.90
N GLY A 260 -8.13 -19.58 -1.63
CA GLY A 260 -7.37 -20.35 -2.61
C GLY A 260 -5.86 -20.18 -2.45
N SER A 261 -5.12 -20.60 -3.47
CA SER A 261 -3.65 -20.63 -3.46
C SER A 261 -2.99 -19.26 -3.27
N ALA A 262 -3.62 -18.18 -3.70
CA ALA A 262 -3.16 -16.81 -3.44
C ALA A 262 -3.12 -16.46 -1.94
N SER A 263 -3.96 -17.08 -1.10
CA SER A 263 -3.91 -16.88 0.36
C SER A 263 -2.59 -17.31 0.97
N LEU A 264 -1.93 -18.31 0.38
CA LEU A 264 -0.61 -18.77 0.84
C LEU A 264 0.50 -17.75 0.51
N LEU A 265 0.35 -16.94 -0.54
CA LEU A 265 1.29 -15.87 -0.86
C LEU A 265 1.17 -14.71 0.14
N LEU A 266 -0.05 -14.32 0.50
CA LEU A 266 -0.28 -13.34 1.57
C LEU A 266 0.20 -13.87 2.94
N GLN A 267 0.04 -15.17 3.18
CA GLN A 267 0.58 -15.84 4.38
C GLN A 267 2.10 -15.80 4.41
N GLU A 268 2.76 -16.02 3.27
CA GLU A 268 4.21 -15.94 3.14
C GLU A 268 4.69 -14.51 3.41
N ARG A 269 4.03 -13.50 2.82
CA ARG A 269 4.35 -12.09 3.05
C ARG A 269 4.26 -11.72 4.53
N PHE A 270 3.16 -12.08 5.18
CA PHE A 270 3.00 -11.88 6.62
C PHE A 270 4.14 -12.51 7.44
N VAL A 271 4.53 -13.74 7.10
CA VAL A 271 5.60 -14.46 7.81
C VAL A 271 6.95 -13.77 7.62
N MET A 272 7.25 -13.27 6.43
CA MET A 272 8.47 -12.51 6.18
C MET A 272 8.49 -11.22 7.02
N ASP A 273 7.38 -10.48 7.08
CA ASP A 273 7.27 -9.26 7.88
C ASP A 273 7.33 -9.55 9.39
N TRP A 274 6.73 -10.66 9.83
CA TRP A 274 6.83 -11.16 11.20
C TRP A 274 8.27 -11.45 11.56
N ASN A 275 8.94 -12.31 10.78
CA ASN A 275 10.30 -12.77 11.06
C ASN A 275 11.33 -11.64 10.93
N ALA A 276 11.07 -10.61 10.12
CA ALA A 276 11.87 -9.38 10.14
C ALA A 276 11.65 -8.55 11.42
N SER A 277 10.46 -8.63 12.02
CA SER A 277 10.06 -7.81 13.18
C SER A 277 10.31 -8.46 14.55
N ILE A 278 10.71 -9.74 14.61
CA ILE A 278 10.95 -10.45 15.87
C ILE A 278 12.09 -9.83 16.69
N LYS A 279 12.06 -10.08 18.01
CA LYS A 279 13.10 -9.60 18.93
C LYS A 279 14.04 -10.72 19.37
N CYS A 280 13.51 -11.94 19.43
CA CYS A 280 14.23 -13.10 19.93
C CYS A 280 14.02 -14.29 18.97
N PRO A 281 15.02 -15.19 18.82
CA PRO A 281 14.94 -16.32 17.90
C PRO A 281 13.75 -17.28 18.15
N GLU A 282 13.23 -17.34 19.36
CA GLU A 282 12.11 -18.21 19.75
C GLU A 282 10.79 -17.78 19.11
N GLN A 283 10.69 -16.51 18.69
CA GLN A 283 9.51 -15.98 18.00
C GLN A 283 9.53 -16.26 16.49
N LEU A 284 10.62 -16.84 15.97
CA LEU A 284 10.80 -17.13 14.57
C LEU A 284 9.74 -18.12 14.09
N ILE A 285 8.95 -17.71 13.11
CA ILE A 285 8.02 -18.61 12.42
C ILE A 285 8.83 -19.48 11.46
N ARG A 286 8.73 -20.79 11.67
CA ARG A 286 9.23 -21.82 10.76
C ARG A 286 8.06 -22.44 10.00
N PHE A 287 8.39 -23.15 8.93
CA PHE A 287 7.39 -23.82 8.11
C PHE A 287 6.57 -24.79 8.96
N ASN A 288 5.24 -24.72 8.82
CA ASN A 288 4.28 -25.59 9.48
C ASN A 288 3.04 -25.75 8.57
N SER A 289 2.45 -26.95 8.52
CA SER A 289 1.23 -27.26 7.78
C SER A 289 0.00 -26.47 8.26
N ALA A 290 -0.03 -26.03 9.52
CA ALA A 290 -1.10 -25.16 10.02
C ALA A 290 -1.06 -23.74 9.44
N LEU A 291 0.11 -23.27 9.00
CA LEU A 291 0.28 -21.99 8.30
C LEU A 291 0.16 -22.16 6.79
N PHE A 292 0.73 -23.24 6.26
CA PHE A 292 0.74 -23.55 4.84
C PHE A 292 0.07 -24.90 4.59
N PRO A 293 -1.27 -24.98 4.72
CA PRO A 293 -1.98 -26.22 4.50
C PRO A 293 -1.94 -26.61 3.03
N ASN A 294 -1.95 -27.92 2.76
CA ASN A 294 -2.23 -28.40 1.42
C ASN A 294 -3.67 -28.03 1.05
N LEU A 295 -3.82 -27.12 0.09
CA LEU A 295 -5.13 -26.70 -0.38
C LEU A 295 -5.69 -27.79 -1.29
N ASP A 296 -6.83 -28.34 -0.92
CA ASP A 296 -7.58 -29.24 -1.80
C ASP A 296 -8.32 -28.39 -2.84
N GLU A 297 -7.67 -28.18 -3.98
CA GLU A 297 -8.24 -27.44 -5.10
C GLU A 297 -9.54 -28.03 -5.63
N LYS A 298 -9.85 -29.31 -5.35
CA LYS A 298 -11.14 -29.90 -5.74
C LYS A 298 -12.32 -29.27 -4.99
N LYS A 299 -12.07 -28.66 -3.83
CA LYS A 299 -13.08 -27.96 -3.02
C LYS A 299 -13.32 -26.52 -3.45
N ILE A 300 -12.55 -26.01 -4.42
CA ILE A 300 -12.71 -24.66 -4.96
C ILE A 300 -13.74 -24.71 -6.09
N HIS A 301 -15.01 -24.72 -5.68
CA HIS A 301 -16.15 -24.92 -6.57
C HIS A 301 -16.62 -23.64 -7.28
N ARG A 302 -16.19 -22.46 -6.79
CA ARG A 302 -16.59 -21.14 -7.26
C ARG A 302 -15.33 -20.28 -7.42
N GLY A 303 -15.02 -19.87 -8.64
CA GLY A 303 -13.89 -18.97 -8.94
C GLY A 303 -12.62 -19.69 -9.38
N ASP A 304 -12.16 -19.37 -10.59
CA ASP A 304 -10.78 -19.61 -11.02
C ASP A 304 -10.19 -18.27 -11.47
N VAL A 305 -10.01 -17.38 -10.50
CA VAL A 305 -9.40 -16.08 -10.74
C VAL A 305 -7.89 -16.24 -10.64
N ALA A 306 -7.22 -16.25 -11.79
CA ALA A 306 -5.77 -16.25 -11.85
C ALA A 306 -5.23 -14.98 -11.16
N THR A 307 -4.39 -15.16 -10.15
CA THR A 307 -4.00 -14.08 -9.21
C THR A 307 -2.51 -14.12 -8.91
N GLN A 308 -1.85 -12.95 -8.96
CA GLN A 308 -0.53 -12.74 -8.37
C GLN A 308 -0.68 -11.82 -7.16
N ILE A 309 0.05 -12.11 -6.10
CA ILE A 309 0.24 -11.20 -4.97
C ILE A 309 1.64 -10.63 -5.12
N VAL A 310 1.72 -9.32 -5.30
CA VAL A 310 2.98 -8.61 -5.47
C VAL A 310 3.15 -7.72 -4.25
N SER A 311 4.31 -7.80 -3.62
CA SER A 311 4.65 -6.93 -2.51
C SER A 311 5.99 -6.25 -2.77
N ASP A 312 6.15 -5.03 -2.28
CA ASP A 312 7.39 -4.29 -2.41
C ASP A 312 7.65 -3.46 -1.16
N GLY A 313 8.90 -3.03 -1.01
CA GLY A 313 9.33 -2.22 0.09
C GLY A 313 10.61 -1.45 -0.23
N PRO A 314 10.91 -0.44 0.60
CA PRO A 314 12.07 0.45 0.42
C PRO A 314 13.42 -0.23 0.73
N ASP A 315 13.40 -1.54 0.98
CA ASP A 315 14.56 -2.42 1.13
C ASP A 315 15.22 -2.81 -0.22
N ARG A 316 14.53 -2.59 -1.35
CA ARG A 316 15.04 -2.90 -2.69
C ARG A 316 15.72 -1.71 -3.36
N TYR A 317 16.76 -2.00 -4.14
CA TYR A 317 17.45 -0.98 -4.95
C TYR A 317 16.61 -0.53 -6.17
N ILE A 318 15.83 -1.44 -6.74
CA ILE A 318 14.95 -1.17 -7.88
C ILE A 318 13.51 -1.04 -7.35
N PRO A 319 12.79 0.05 -7.65
CA PRO A 319 11.38 0.22 -7.29
C PRO A 319 10.48 -0.75 -8.07
N TYR A 320 10.35 -1.96 -7.53
CA TYR A 320 9.83 -3.12 -8.24
C TYR A 320 8.34 -2.98 -8.53
N MET A 321 7.56 -2.60 -7.52
CA MET A 321 6.12 -2.39 -7.65
C MET A 321 5.82 -1.21 -8.57
N ARG A 322 6.49 -0.07 -8.40
CA ARG A 322 6.28 1.10 -9.28
C ARG A 322 6.51 0.72 -10.75
N ASN A 323 7.65 0.11 -11.05
CA ASN A 323 8.01 -0.28 -12.42
C ASN A 323 7.06 -1.37 -12.97
N GLY A 324 6.65 -2.31 -12.13
CA GLY A 324 5.69 -3.34 -12.53
C GLY A 324 4.30 -2.80 -12.80
N MET A 325 3.81 -1.89 -11.97
CA MET A 325 2.54 -1.20 -12.18
C MET A 325 2.59 -0.34 -13.45
N MET A 326 3.69 0.37 -13.71
CA MET A 326 3.90 1.06 -14.99
C MET A 326 3.85 0.10 -16.17
N ARG A 327 4.57 -1.03 -16.08
CA ARG A 327 4.58 -2.05 -17.14
C ARG A 327 3.18 -2.60 -17.40
N LEU A 328 2.44 -2.93 -16.34
CA LEU A 328 1.08 -3.43 -16.41
C LEU A 328 0.14 -2.41 -17.08
N MET A 329 0.21 -1.13 -16.66
CA MET A 329 -0.59 -0.05 -17.25
C MET A 329 -0.29 0.19 -18.73
N GLN A 330 0.96 0.07 -19.17
CA GLN A 330 1.36 0.18 -20.59
C GLN A 330 0.80 -0.95 -21.47
N LEU A 331 0.25 -2.02 -20.89
CA LEU A 331 -0.45 -3.06 -21.65
C LEU A 331 -1.85 -2.63 -22.10
N ALA A 332 -2.37 -1.50 -21.60
CA ALA A 332 -3.68 -0.98 -22.00
C ALA A 332 -3.75 -0.72 -23.52
N ARG A 333 -4.86 -1.13 -24.13
CA ARG A 333 -5.16 -0.88 -25.55
C ARG A 333 -6.48 -0.15 -25.78
N LYS A 334 -7.40 -0.21 -24.82
CA LYS A 334 -8.73 0.40 -24.89
C LYS A 334 -8.98 1.36 -23.73
N ARG A 335 -8.67 0.96 -22.50
CA ARG A 335 -8.88 1.79 -21.31
C ARG A 335 -7.87 1.52 -20.19
N LEU A 336 -7.59 2.58 -19.44
CA LEU A 336 -6.85 2.55 -18.18
C LEU A 336 -7.63 3.38 -17.15
N TRP A 337 -8.26 2.73 -16.19
CA TRP A 337 -9.04 3.40 -15.16
C TRP A 337 -8.42 3.19 -13.78
N ILE A 338 -8.22 4.28 -13.03
CA ILE A 338 -7.50 4.29 -11.75
C ILE A 338 -8.36 4.98 -10.69
N GLN A 339 -8.44 4.42 -9.49
CA GLN A 339 -8.91 5.12 -8.29
C GLN A 339 -7.74 5.25 -7.32
N THR A 340 -7.54 6.45 -6.78
CA THR A 340 -6.47 6.71 -5.80
C THR A 340 -6.83 7.88 -4.88
N PRO A 341 -6.54 7.81 -3.57
CA PRO A 341 -6.74 8.96 -2.67
C PRO A 341 -5.73 10.09 -2.93
N TYR A 342 -4.52 9.75 -3.39
CA TYR A 342 -3.41 10.68 -3.59
C TYR A 342 -2.88 10.54 -5.01
N LEU A 343 -2.99 11.61 -5.79
CA LEU A 343 -2.53 11.67 -7.18
C LEU A 343 -1.30 12.57 -7.25
N ILE A 344 -0.15 12.00 -6.90
CA ILE A 344 1.14 12.68 -6.89
C ILE A 344 2.16 11.77 -7.61
N PRO A 345 1.91 11.42 -8.89
CA PRO A 345 2.81 10.55 -9.64
C PRO A 345 4.21 11.17 -9.75
N ASP A 346 5.24 10.33 -9.75
CA ASP A 346 6.57 10.76 -10.15
C ASP A 346 6.62 11.02 -11.66
N ASP A 347 7.72 11.60 -12.14
CA ASP A 347 7.86 11.99 -13.55
C ASP A 347 7.72 10.78 -14.49
N ALA A 348 8.13 9.58 -14.07
CA ALA A 348 8.08 8.37 -14.87
C ALA A 348 6.65 7.83 -15.01
N VAL A 349 5.88 7.80 -13.92
CA VAL A 349 4.47 7.42 -13.91
C VAL A 349 3.63 8.45 -14.65
N PHE A 350 3.89 9.75 -14.44
CA PHE A 350 3.20 10.83 -15.15
C PHE A 350 3.39 10.71 -16.67
N ALA A 351 4.65 10.58 -17.13
CA ALA A 351 4.96 10.38 -18.53
C ALA A 351 4.29 9.12 -19.10
N THR A 352 4.26 8.03 -18.33
CA THR A 352 3.58 6.80 -18.73
C THR A 352 2.09 7.02 -19.01
N TRP A 353 1.37 7.68 -18.11
CA TRP A 353 -0.06 7.97 -18.33
C TRP A 353 -0.30 8.92 -19.49
N GLN A 354 0.56 9.93 -19.65
CA GLN A 354 0.51 10.83 -20.79
C GLN A 354 0.68 10.08 -22.11
N THR A 355 1.68 9.19 -22.22
CA THR A 355 1.90 8.38 -23.42
C THR A 355 0.72 7.45 -23.72
N ILE A 356 0.12 6.84 -22.68
CA ILE A 356 -1.06 5.97 -22.84
C ILE A 356 -2.24 6.79 -23.37
N ALA A 357 -2.52 7.96 -22.79
CA ALA A 357 -3.60 8.84 -23.25
C ALA A 357 -3.38 9.32 -24.69
N MET A 358 -2.14 9.71 -25.04
CA MET A 358 -1.76 10.12 -26.40
C MET A 358 -1.89 8.99 -27.43
N SER A 359 -1.86 7.73 -26.98
CA SER A 359 -2.06 6.54 -27.83
C SER A 359 -3.55 6.24 -28.10
N GLY A 360 -4.48 7.12 -27.68
CA GLY A 360 -5.91 6.97 -27.91
C GLY A 360 -6.63 6.07 -26.91
N VAL A 361 -5.96 5.64 -25.84
CA VAL A 361 -6.56 4.84 -24.77
C VAL A 361 -7.43 5.74 -23.88
N ASP A 362 -8.62 5.26 -23.48
CA ASP A 362 -9.49 5.98 -22.55
C ASP A 362 -8.93 5.94 -21.12
N VAL A 363 -8.18 6.97 -20.73
CA VAL A 363 -7.61 7.09 -19.38
C VAL A 363 -8.54 7.87 -18.47
N ARG A 364 -8.94 7.24 -17.36
CA ARG A 364 -9.78 7.86 -16.32
C ARG A 364 -9.11 7.71 -14.96
N ILE A 365 -9.06 8.78 -14.18
CA ILE A 365 -8.55 8.74 -12.81
C ILE A 365 -9.57 9.36 -11.89
N MET A 366 -9.89 8.67 -10.80
CA MET A 366 -10.82 9.13 -9.78
C MET A 366 -10.08 9.49 -8.50
N ILE A 367 -10.37 10.67 -7.97
CA ILE A 367 -9.75 11.26 -6.77
C ILE A 367 -10.82 11.78 -5.79
N PRO A 368 -10.52 11.93 -4.49
CA PRO A 368 -11.49 12.44 -3.51
C PRO A 368 -11.83 13.93 -3.73
N CYS A 369 -13.04 14.35 -3.33
CA CYS A 369 -13.45 15.77 -3.32
C CYS A 369 -12.92 16.59 -2.14
N LYS A 370 -12.37 15.93 -1.10
CA LYS A 370 -12.00 16.57 0.16
C LYS A 370 -10.62 16.13 0.65
N PRO A 371 -9.88 17.02 1.34
CA PRO A 371 -8.60 16.68 1.94
C PRO A 371 -8.78 15.88 3.23
N ASP A 372 -7.99 14.83 3.40
CA ASP A 372 -7.59 14.33 4.71
C ASP A 372 -6.35 15.09 5.23
N HIS A 373 -5.41 15.39 4.31
CA HIS A 373 -4.22 16.22 4.46
C HIS A 373 -4.22 17.41 3.46
N PRO A 374 -4.29 18.67 3.94
CA PRO A 374 -4.47 19.84 3.07
C PRO A 374 -3.38 20.03 2.00
N PHE A 375 -2.10 19.86 2.34
CA PHE A 375 -0.99 20.05 1.39
C PHE A 375 -0.98 18.97 0.29
N ILE A 376 -1.17 17.71 0.67
CA ILE A 376 -1.27 16.56 -0.25
C ILE A 376 -2.43 16.77 -1.23
N TYR A 377 -3.57 17.26 -0.74
CA TYR A 377 -4.72 17.54 -1.59
C TYR A 377 -4.45 18.65 -2.61
N ARG A 378 -3.73 19.72 -2.24
CA ARG A 378 -3.35 20.77 -3.19
C ARG A 378 -2.36 20.28 -4.24
N ALA A 379 -1.42 19.41 -3.88
CA ALA A 379 -0.55 18.74 -4.85
C ALA A 379 -1.37 17.83 -5.80
N THR A 380 -2.30 17.03 -5.25
CA THR A 380 -3.24 16.20 -6.02
C THR A 380 -4.03 17.02 -7.04
N GLN A 381 -4.56 18.18 -6.65
CA GLN A 381 -5.24 19.08 -7.57
C GLN A 381 -4.33 19.62 -8.68
N TRP A 382 -3.05 19.88 -8.37
CA TRP A 382 -2.09 20.30 -9.39
C TRP A 382 -1.90 19.24 -10.47
N TYR A 383 -1.61 17.99 -10.07
CA TYR A 383 -1.43 16.89 -11.03
C TYR A 383 -2.71 16.55 -11.79
N ALA A 384 -3.87 16.62 -11.13
CA ALA A 384 -5.17 16.48 -11.78
C ALA A 384 -5.37 17.52 -12.88
N ASN A 385 -5.02 18.79 -12.62
CA ASN A 385 -5.10 19.86 -13.61
C ASN A 385 -4.20 19.56 -14.83
N GLU A 386 -2.94 19.13 -14.61
CA GLU A 386 -2.02 18.82 -15.72
C GLU A 386 -2.49 17.61 -16.53
N LEU A 387 -2.89 16.51 -15.88
CA LEU A 387 -3.37 15.31 -16.56
C LEU A 387 -4.63 15.58 -17.38
N THR A 388 -5.52 16.46 -16.88
CA THR A 388 -6.70 16.93 -17.64
C THR A 388 -6.31 17.66 -18.93
N ARG A 389 -5.19 18.41 -18.92
CA ARG A 389 -4.65 19.03 -20.14
C ARG A 389 -4.08 17.99 -21.10
N CYS A 390 -3.50 16.90 -20.60
CA CYS A 390 -2.99 15.78 -21.39
C CYS A 390 -4.08 14.86 -21.97
N GLY A 391 -5.36 15.11 -21.70
CA GLY A 391 -6.47 14.31 -22.23
C GLY A 391 -6.94 13.16 -21.32
N VAL A 392 -6.38 13.06 -20.11
CA VAL A 392 -6.87 12.15 -19.07
C VAL A 392 -8.16 12.72 -18.47
N LYS A 393 -9.18 11.89 -18.27
CA LYS A 393 -10.44 12.30 -17.63
C LYS A 393 -10.32 12.16 -16.12
N ILE A 394 -10.35 13.28 -15.40
CA ILE A 394 -10.29 13.28 -13.94
C ILE A 394 -11.69 13.38 -13.35
N TYR A 395 -12.09 12.39 -12.56
CA TYR A 395 -13.34 12.36 -11.83
C TYR A 395 -13.11 12.66 -10.34
N ILE A 396 -13.81 13.66 -9.83
CA ILE A 396 -13.77 14.06 -8.42
C ILE A 396 -14.96 13.40 -7.73
N TYR A 397 -14.70 12.45 -6.84
CA TYR A 397 -15.73 11.68 -6.14
C TYR A 397 -16.39 12.51 -5.03
N GLU A 398 -17.72 12.67 -5.09
CA GLU A 398 -18.44 13.62 -4.22
C GLU A 398 -19.22 12.95 -3.08
N ASP A 399 -19.48 11.64 -3.16
CA ASP A 399 -20.23 10.88 -2.15
C ASP A 399 -19.34 10.42 -0.97
N GLY A 400 -18.56 11.32 -0.40
CA GLY A 400 -17.69 11.04 0.75
C GLY A 400 -16.20 11.12 0.44
N PHE A 401 -15.40 10.29 1.12
CA PHE A 401 -13.95 10.21 0.92
C PHE A 401 -13.58 8.95 0.14
N LEU A 402 -13.02 9.13 -1.05
CA LEU A 402 -12.49 8.04 -1.87
C LEU A 402 -11.08 7.69 -1.43
N HIS A 403 -10.91 6.45 -0.98
CA HIS A 403 -9.63 5.91 -0.54
C HIS A 403 -9.28 4.59 -1.24
N ALA A 404 -9.97 4.21 -2.31
CA ALA A 404 -9.65 3.04 -3.11
C ALA A 404 -8.27 3.16 -3.81
N LYS A 405 -7.56 2.04 -3.94
CA LYS A 405 -6.32 1.90 -4.74
C LYS A 405 -6.49 0.79 -5.75
N THR A 406 -7.11 1.14 -6.86
CA THR A 406 -7.52 0.15 -7.86
C THR A 406 -7.14 0.60 -9.24
N THR A 407 -6.70 -0.34 -10.07
CA THR A 407 -6.39 -0.11 -11.47
C THR A 407 -7.14 -1.14 -12.31
N ILE A 408 -7.73 -0.69 -13.42
CA ILE A 408 -8.45 -1.52 -14.39
C ILE A 408 -7.81 -1.27 -15.75
N ILE A 409 -7.40 -2.35 -16.41
CA ILE A 409 -6.73 -2.30 -17.71
C ILE A 409 -7.52 -3.17 -18.69
N ASP A 410 -8.14 -2.49 -19.65
CA ASP A 410 -9.05 -3.08 -20.62
C ASP A 410 -10.15 -3.94 -19.94
N ASP A 411 -10.42 -5.11 -20.49
CA ASP A 411 -11.28 -6.14 -19.90
C ASP A 411 -10.45 -7.27 -19.26
N SER A 412 -9.11 -7.11 -19.18
CA SER A 412 -8.19 -8.23 -19.00
C SER A 412 -7.59 -8.29 -17.60
N PHE A 413 -7.17 -7.13 -17.08
CA PHE A 413 -6.41 -7.06 -15.83
C PHE A 413 -7.04 -6.06 -14.87
N SER A 414 -7.00 -6.38 -13.59
CA SER A 414 -7.34 -5.44 -12.53
C SER A 414 -6.47 -5.62 -11.30
N THR A 415 -6.31 -4.57 -10.50
CA THR A 415 -5.54 -4.61 -9.26
C THR A 415 -6.33 -4.02 -8.10
N VAL A 416 -6.16 -4.61 -6.92
CA VAL A 416 -6.63 -4.07 -5.64
C VAL A 416 -5.50 -4.21 -4.63
N GLY A 417 -5.22 -3.17 -3.87
CA GLY A 417 -4.16 -3.25 -2.88
C GLY A 417 -4.02 -2.01 -2.03
N SER A 418 -2.79 -1.79 -1.58
CA SER A 418 -2.43 -0.70 -0.66
C SER A 418 -1.72 0.46 -1.33
N MET A 419 -1.11 0.24 -2.51
CA MET A 419 -0.24 1.22 -3.18
C MET A 419 -1.04 2.43 -3.71
N ASN A 420 -0.77 3.62 -3.17
CA ASN A 420 -1.25 4.89 -3.71
C ASN A 420 -0.51 5.26 -5.00
N GLN A 421 -0.97 6.31 -5.68
CA GLN A 421 -0.24 6.90 -6.80
C GLN A 421 0.56 8.14 -6.34
N ASP A 422 1.46 7.94 -5.37
CA ASP A 422 2.30 8.98 -4.78
C ASP A 422 3.76 8.53 -4.56
N TYR A 423 4.66 9.51 -4.36
CA TYR A 423 6.08 9.26 -4.08
C TYR A 423 6.30 8.32 -2.89
N ARG A 424 5.45 8.40 -1.86
CA ARG A 424 5.58 7.55 -0.66
C ARG A 424 5.37 6.09 -0.98
N SER A 425 4.30 5.74 -1.69
CA SER A 425 4.03 4.36 -2.08
C SER A 425 5.05 3.82 -3.08
N TYR A 426 5.72 4.68 -3.85
CA TYR A 426 6.75 4.25 -4.78
C TYR A 426 8.12 3.99 -4.13
N ASP A 427 8.49 4.77 -3.11
CA ASP A 427 9.87 4.79 -2.60
C ASP A 427 10.02 4.56 -1.09
N LEU A 428 8.95 4.68 -0.28
CA LEU A 428 9.03 4.77 1.19
C LEU A 428 8.13 3.79 1.96
N ASN A 429 7.02 3.35 1.39
CA ASN A 429 6.09 2.48 2.09
C ASN A 429 6.33 1.01 1.72
N PHE A 430 6.04 0.13 2.68
CA PHE A 430 5.89 -1.29 2.40
C PHE A 430 4.47 -1.54 1.88
N GLU A 431 4.35 -1.94 0.62
CA GLU A 431 3.08 -2.07 -0.10
C GLU A 431 2.83 -3.53 -0.51
N ASP A 432 1.56 -3.84 -0.76
CA ASP A 432 1.07 -5.11 -1.29
C ASP A 432 -0.14 -4.88 -2.19
N ASN A 433 -0.14 -5.52 -3.37
CA ASN A 433 -1.21 -5.47 -4.35
C ASN A 433 -1.54 -6.89 -4.86
N ALA A 434 -2.83 -7.21 -4.93
CA ALA A 434 -3.33 -8.34 -5.68
C ALA A 434 -3.61 -7.95 -7.13
N ILE A 435 -3.06 -8.71 -8.07
CA ILE A 435 -3.24 -8.54 -9.52
C ILE A 435 -4.07 -9.71 -10.04
N PHE A 436 -5.18 -9.39 -10.70
CA PHE A 436 -6.15 -10.35 -11.20
C PHE A 436 -6.11 -10.41 -12.72
N TYR A 437 -6.01 -11.63 -13.24
CA TYR A 437 -5.99 -11.95 -14.67
C TYR A 437 -7.30 -12.64 -15.07
N ASP A 438 -8.42 -11.97 -14.81
CA ASP A 438 -9.75 -12.52 -15.06
C ASP A 438 -10.73 -11.48 -15.58
N LYS A 439 -11.41 -11.82 -16.69
CA LYS A 439 -12.35 -10.92 -17.35
C LYS A 439 -13.62 -10.67 -16.54
N LYS A 440 -14.13 -11.67 -15.81
CA LYS A 440 -15.37 -11.53 -15.04
C LYS A 440 -15.14 -10.66 -13.81
N PHE A 441 -14.03 -10.87 -13.10
CA PHE A 441 -13.64 -10.04 -11.98
C PHE A 441 -13.31 -8.60 -12.42
N THR A 442 -12.58 -8.44 -13.53
CA THR A 442 -12.30 -7.12 -14.11
C THR A 442 -13.60 -6.39 -14.52
N LYS A 443 -14.60 -7.11 -15.03
CA LYS A 443 -15.93 -6.54 -15.28
C LYS A 443 -16.62 -6.06 -13.99
N LYS A 444 -16.59 -6.85 -12.91
CA LYS A 444 -17.14 -6.43 -11.60
C LYS A 444 -16.46 -5.15 -11.10
N MET A 445 -15.14 -5.05 -11.22
CA MET A 445 -14.38 -3.83 -10.90
C MET A 445 -14.79 -2.65 -11.78
N THR A 446 -15.04 -2.89 -13.07
CA THR A 446 -15.52 -1.87 -14.03
C THR A 446 -16.89 -1.34 -13.62
N GLU A 447 -17.83 -2.23 -13.27
CA GLU A 447 -19.18 -1.86 -12.81
C GLU A 447 -19.12 -1.01 -11.53
N VAL A 448 -18.21 -1.34 -10.60
CA VAL A 448 -17.96 -0.54 -9.39
C VAL A 448 -17.41 0.85 -9.74
N PHE A 449 -16.41 0.93 -10.62
CA PHE A 449 -15.85 2.21 -11.07
C PHE A 449 -16.93 3.09 -11.70
N GLU A 450 -17.78 2.52 -12.56
CA GLU A 450 -18.87 3.25 -13.21
C GLU A 450 -19.94 3.71 -12.21
N ALA A 451 -20.23 2.92 -11.19
CA ALA A 451 -21.13 3.31 -10.11
C ALA A 451 -20.57 4.49 -9.30
N ASP A 452 -19.28 4.46 -8.96
CA ASP A 452 -18.60 5.58 -8.28
C ASP A 452 -18.52 6.82 -9.19
N MET A 453 -18.34 6.63 -10.50
CA MET A 453 -18.26 7.69 -11.50
C MET A 453 -19.60 8.45 -11.64
N LYS A 454 -20.74 7.77 -11.47
CA LYS A 454 -22.07 8.43 -11.43
C LYS A 454 -22.23 9.38 -10.25
N LYS A 455 -21.42 9.21 -9.20
CA LYS A 455 -21.37 10.06 -8.00
C LYS A 455 -20.17 11.00 -8.01
N SER A 456 -19.64 11.28 -9.20
CA SER A 456 -18.44 12.09 -9.38
C SER A 456 -18.69 13.23 -10.34
N HIS A 457 -17.96 14.31 -10.12
CA HIS A 457 -17.87 15.44 -11.02
C HIS A 457 -16.68 15.29 -11.97
N LEU A 458 -16.87 15.51 -13.27
CA LEU A 458 -15.77 15.48 -14.24
C LEU A 458 -15.07 16.83 -14.26
N LEU A 459 -13.78 16.87 -13.89
CA LEU A 459 -12.96 18.08 -13.94
C LEU A 459 -12.73 18.51 -15.39
N THR A 460 -13.16 19.71 -15.73
CA THR A 460 -13.07 20.25 -17.10
C THR A 460 -11.94 21.28 -17.23
N ARG A 461 -11.45 21.46 -18.46
CA ARG A 461 -10.45 22.50 -18.78
C ARG A 461 -10.97 23.91 -18.49
N GLU A 462 -12.27 24.15 -18.64
CA GLU A 462 -12.89 25.44 -18.37
C GLU A 462 -12.92 25.77 -16.87
N GLU A 463 -13.19 24.78 -16.02
CA GLU A 463 -13.09 24.95 -14.57
C GLU A 463 -11.66 25.25 -14.12
N ILE A 464 -10.67 24.55 -14.70
CA ILE A 464 -9.25 24.80 -14.42
C ILE A 464 -8.87 26.25 -14.77
N LYS A 465 -9.32 26.78 -15.92
CA LYS A 465 -9.05 28.17 -16.33
C LYS A 465 -9.66 29.19 -15.35
N LYS A 466 -10.83 28.87 -14.78
CA LYS A 466 -11.55 29.73 -13.82
C LYS A 466 -10.94 29.73 -12.41
N GLN A 467 -9.96 28.85 -12.12
CA GLN A 467 -9.33 28.81 -10.80
C GLN A 467 -8.61 30.13 -10.45
N GLY A 468 -8.89 30.65 -9.26
CA GLY A 468 -8.27 31.87 -8.73
C GLY A 468 -6.75 31.77 -8.62
N ARG A 469 -6.06 32.92 -8.65
CA ARG A 469 -4.58 32.98 -8.58
C ARG A 469 -4.04 32.36 -7.28
N ILE A 470 -4.69 32.62 -6.15
CA ILE A 470 -4.30 32.08 -4.83
C ILE A 470 -4.30 30.55 -4.84
N LEU A 471 -5.37 29.93 -5.34
CA LEU A 471 -5.48 28.48 -5.40
C LEU A 471 -4.37 27.88 -6.28
N ARG A 472 -4.11 28.47 -7.45
CA ARG A 472 -3.02 28.05 -8.33
C ARG A 472 -1.64 28.16 -7.67
N THR A 473 -1.39 29.24 -6.94
CA THR A 473 -0.14 29.41 -6.17
C THR A 473 0.01 28.32 -5.11
N LEU A 474 -1.04 28.01 -4.35
CA LEU A 474 -1.02 26.96 -3.33
C LEU A 474 -0.81 25.56 -3.94
N GLN A 475 -1.43 25.28 -5.08
CA GLN A 475 -1.23 24.04 -5.85
C GLN A 475 0.23 23.90 -6.30
N SER A 476 0.79 24.93 -6.93
CA SER A 476 2.18 24.94 -7.41
C SER A 476 3.19 24.81 -6.26
N PHE A 477 2.96 25.50 -5.14
CA PHE A 477 3.82 25.38 -3.97
C PHE A 477 3.76 23.98 -3.36
N SER A 478 2.55 23.41 -3.23
CA SER A 478 2.37 22.07 -2.67
C SER A 478 3.03 20.99 -3.53
N ARG A 479 2.99 21.13 -4.87
CA ARG A 479 3.74 20.25 -5.79
C ARG A 479 5.25 20.28 -5.53
N MET A 480 5.83 21.43 -5.21
CA MET A 480 7.29 21.50 -4.96
C MET A 480 7.71 20.68 -3.75
N LEU A 481 6.79 20.43 -2.82
CA LEU A 481 7.02 19.59 -1.66
C LEU A 481 6.79 18.10 -1.95
N SER A 482 6.21 17.73 -3.09
CA SER A 482 5.90 16.33 -3.44
C SER A 482 7.04 15.33 -3.27
N PRO A 483 8.32 15.63 -3.62
CA PRO A 483 9.43 14.69 -3.43
C PRO A 483 9.81 14.40 -1.97
N ILE A 484 9.22 15.13 -1.01
CA ILE A 484 9.43 14.98 0.43
C ILE A 484 8.14 14.75 1.22
N LEU A 485 6.97 14.84 0.56
CA LEU A 485 5.67 14.44 1.09
C LEU A 485 5.57 12.92 1.01
#